data_AF-A0A3D5YFI2-F1
#
_entry.id   AF-A0A3D5YFI2-F1
#
_cell.length_a   1.000
_cell.length_b   1.000
_cell.length_c   1.000
_cell.angle_alpha   90.00
_cell.angle_beta   90.00
_cell.angle_gamma   90.00
#
_symmetry.space_group_name_H-M   'P 1'
#
loop_
_entity.id
_entity.type
_entity.pdbx_description
1 polymer ?
#
loop_
_entity_poly.entity_id
_entity_poly.type
_entity_poly.pdbx_seq_one_letter_code
_entity_poly.pdbx_strand_id
1 'polypeptide(L)'
;MPQATEKIVEDFYHTLQATIKDDEDFADDMNFIRDGVDSEIDRLRKIAFHSDNLLLEYQQLLGEITGISNVKVKFILNQGYFIEITNKDIDQFESKLNDHKTNNPDDTKSDLIRRNTLK
;
A
#
# COMPACT_ATOMS: atom_id res chain seq x y z
N MET A 1 -35.41 -35.65 8.61
CA MET A 1 -34.02 -35.57 9.11
C MET A 1 -32.94 -35.68 8.02
N PRO A 2 -33.03 -36.48 6.93
CA PRO A 2 -31.93 -36.54 5.94
C PRO A 2 -31.75 -35.26 5.11
N GLN A 3 -32.83 -34.59 4.73
CA GLN A 3 -32.77 -33.37 3.89
C GLN A 3 -32.09 -32.16 4.57
N ALA A 4 -32.12 -32.08 5.91
CA ALA A 4 -31.53 -30.95 6.63
C ALA A 4 -29.99 -31.02 6.63
N THR A 5 -29.43 -32.23 6.76
CA THR A 5 -27.98 -32.45 6.71
C THR A 5 -27.43 -32.23 5.31
N GLU A 6 -28.14 -32.70 4.28
CA GLU A 6 -27.76 -32.51 2.88
C GLU A 6 -27.66 -31.02 2.52
N LYS A 7 -28.67 -30.23 2.92
CA LYS A 7 -28.67 -28.79 2.73
C LYS A 7 -27.48 -28.09 3.43
N ILE A 8 -27.15 -28.49 4.66
CA ILE A 8 -26.01 -27.90 5.40
C ILE A 8 -24.69 -28.16 4.66
N VAL A 9 -24.52 -29.37 4.12
CA VAL A 9 -23.31 -29.73 3.36
C VAL A 9 -23.23 -28.94 2.05
N GLU A 10 -24.35 -28.77 1.35
CA GLU A 10 -24.42 -27.94 0.14
C GLU A 10 -24.11 -26.46 0.42
N ASP A 11 -24.73 -25.87 1.45
CA ASP A 11 -24.49 -24.47 1.86
C ASP A 11 -23.01 -24.26 2.23
N PHE A 12 -22.41 -25.23 2.94
CA PHE A 12 -21.00 -25.19 3.30
C PHE A 12 -20.08 -25.31 2.08
N TYR A 13 -20.39 -26.23 1.16
CA TYR A 13 -19.66 -26.38 -0.10
C TYR A 13 -19.65 -25.10 -0.92
N HIS A 14 -20.82 -24.45 -1.10
CA HIS A 14 -20.92 -23.19 -1.83
C HIS A 14 -20.16 -22.06 -1.13
N THR A 15 -20.16 -22.03 0.21
CA THR A 15 -19.40 -21.05 0.98
C THR A 15 -17.90 -21.21 0.74
N LEU A 16 -17.38 -22.44 0.83
CA LEU A 16 -15.97 -22.71 0.57
C LEU A 16 -15.58 -22.36 -0.87
N GLN A 17 -16.40 -22.76 -1.84
CA GLN A 17 -16.16 -22.50 -3.26
C GLN A 17 -16.10 -21.00 -3.56
N ALA A 18 -16.98 -20.20 -2.95
CA ALA A 18 -16.98 -18.74 -3.13
C ALA A 18 -15.83 -18.05 -2.39
N THR A 19 -15.28 -18.66 -1.34
CA THR A 19 -14.32 -18.02 -0.43
C THR A 19 -12.87 -18.35 -0.75
N ILE A 20 -12.57 -19.61 -1.08
CA ILE A 20 -11.20 -20.13 -1.20
C ILE A 20 -10.84 -20.30 -2.68
N LYS A 21 -9.67 -19.80 -3.08
CA LYS A 21 -9.08 -19.98 -4.42
C LYS A 21 -8.81 -21.45 -4.70
N ASP A 22 -8.69 -21.82 -5.97
CA ASP A 22 -8.47 -23.21 -6.35
C ASP A 22 -7.01 -23.64 -6.09
N ASP A 23 -6.76 -24.94 -5.89
CA ASP A 23 -5.45 -25.49 -5.47
C ASP A 23 -4.26 -25.07 -6.37
N GLU A 24 -4.53 -24.67 -7.62
CA GLU A 24 -3.52 -24.20 -8.56
C GLU A 24 -3.02 -22.76 -8.28
N ASP A 25 -3.73 -21.99 -7.44
CA ASP A 25 -3.42 -20.58 -7.12
C ASP A 25 -2.58 -20.39 -5.83
N PHE A 26 -2.25 -21.48 -5.12
CA PHE A 26 -1.46 -21.45 -3.88
C PHE A 26 0.04 -21.34 -4.17
N ALA A 27 0.47 -20.28 -4.86
CA ALA A 27 1.89 -20.01 -5.08
C ALA A 27 2.60 -19.54 -3.79
N ASP A 28 1.84 -18.94 -2.87
CA ASP A 28 2.31 -18.43 -1.57
C ASP A 28 1.34 -18.85 -0.46
N ASP A 29 1.88 -19.18 0.73
CA ASP A 29 1.12 -19.62 1.92
C ASP A 29 0.04 -18.62 2.42
N MET A 30 -0.08 -17.43 1.81
CA MET A 30 -0.94 -16.35 2.27
C MET A 30 -1.95 -15.83 1.23
N ASN A 31 -2.11 -16.47 0.06
CA ASN A 31 -2.99 -15.99 -1.01
C ASN A 31 -4.12 -16.98 -1.37
N PHE A 32 -4.83 -17.50 -0.36
CA PHE A 32 -5.86 -18.52 -0.55
C PHE A 32 -7.31 -17.99 -0.56
N ILE A 33 -7.54 -16.75 -0.13
CA ILE A 33 -8.89 -16.15 -0.15
C ILE A 33 -9.13 -15.50 -1.52
N ARG A 34 -10.30 -15.74 -2.12
CA ARG A 34 -10.69 -15.15 -3.42
C ARG A 34 -10.81 -13.63 -3.33
N ASP A 35 -10.57 -12.98 -4.46
CA ASP A 35 -10.68 -11.53 -4.57
C ASP A 35 -12.15 -11.11 -4.43
N GLY A 36 -12.39 -9.98 -3.76
CA GLY A 36 -13.74 -9.44 -3.53
C GLY A 36 -14.51 -10.08 -2.38
N VAL A 37 -13.95 -11.10 -1.71
CA VAL A 37 -14.56 -11.69 -0.50
C VAL A 37 -14.45 -10.75 0.69
N ASP A 38 -13.29 -10.13 0.86
CA ASP A 38 -13.02 -9.18 1.94
C ASP A 38 -12.15 -8.03 1.42
N SER A 39 -12.69 -6.83 1.49
CA SER A 39 -12.04 -5.62 0.97
C SER A 39 -10.74 -5.26 1.69
N GLU A 40 -10.60 -5.58 2.98
CA GLU A 40 -9.38 -5.30 3.72
C GLU A 40 -8.30 -6.32 3.35
N ILE A 41 -8.66 -7.59 3.15
CA ILE A 41 -7.70 -8.60 2.65
C ILE A 41 -7.21 -8.23 1.24
N ASP A 42 -8.11 -7.81 0.36
CA ASP A 42 -7.74 -7.34 -0.99
C ASP A 42 -6.81 -6.12 -0.92
N ARG A 43 -7.12 -5.16 -0.03
CA ARG A 43 -6.27 -3.99 0.21
C ARG A 43 -4.88 -4.39 0.72
N LEU A 44 -4.80 -5.30 1.70
CA LEU A 44 -3.53 -5.78 2.24
C LEU A 44 -2.71 -6.53 1.18
N ARG A 45 -3.36 -7.36 0.35
CA ARG A 45 -2.71 -8.03 -0.79
C ARG A 45 -2.16 -7.03 -1.80
N LYS A 46 -2.90 -5.97 -2.11
CA LYS A 46 -2.40 -4.87 -2.95
C LYS A 46 -1.14 -4.22 -2.35
N ILE A 47 -1.11 -4.01 -1.03
CA ILE A 47 0.07 -3.45 -0.36
C ILE A 47 1.26 -4.42 -0.42
N ALA A 48 1.03 -5.71 -0.19
CA ALA A 48 2.09 -6.72 -0.17
C ALA A 48 2.70 -6.98 -1.56
N PHE A 49 1.86 -7.13 -2.59
CA PHE A 49 2.29 -7.56 -3.92
C PHE A 49 2.48 -6.41 -4.93
N HIS A 50 1.98 -5.21 -4.63
CA HIS A 50 2.09 -4.05 -5.52
C HIS A 50 2.74 -2.85 -4.82
N SER A 51 3.66 -3.12 -3.89
CA SER A 51 4.44 -2.11 -3.18
C SER A 51 5.23 -1.21 -4.13
N ASP A 52 5.82 -1.75 -5.20
CA ASP A 52 6.56 -0.97 -6.20
C ASP A 52 5.68 0.12 -6.87
N ASN A 53 4.45 -0.24 -7.23
CA ASN A 53 3.51 0.71 -7.82
C ASN A 53 3.09 1.77 -6.80
N LEU A 54 2.86 1.38 -5.54
CA LEU A 54 2.54 2.33 -4.48
C LEU A 54 3.68 3.33 -4.23
N LEU A 55 4.93 2.87 -4.28
CA LEU A 55 6.10 3.74 -4.14
C LEU A 55 6.24 4.69 -5.33
N LEU A 56 5.94 4.23 -6.55
CA LEU A 56 5.95 5.06 -7.75
C LEU A 56 4.86 6.13 -7.71
N GLU A 57 3.61 5.76 -7.37
CA GLU A 57 2.50 6.70 -7.18
C GLU A 57 2.83 7.73 -6.10
N TYR A 58 3.45 7.29 -5.00
CA TYR A 58 3.87 8.19 -3.93
C TYR A 58 4.96 9.17 -4.38
N GLN A 59 5.94 8.72 -5.16
CA GLN A 59 6.97 9.59 -5.73
C GLN A 59 6.36 10.65 -6.66
N GLN A 60 5.40 10.26 -7.51
CA GLN A 60 4.70 11.17 -8.41
C GLN A 60 3.92 12.22 -7.64
N LEU A 61 3.16 11.81 -6.61
CA LEU A 61 2.42 12.70 -5.73
C LEU A 61 3.34 13.76 -5.11
N LEU A 62 4.51 13.36 -4.60
CA LEU A 62 5.47 14.31 -4.03
C LEU A 62 6.01 15.28 -5.08
N GLY A 63 6.28 14.80 -6.30
CA GLY A 63 6.67 15.65 -7.42
C GLY A 63 5.60 16.67 -7.80
N GLU A 64 4.33 16.28 -7.79
CA GLU A 64 3.18 17.16 -8.07
C GLU A 64 3.00 18.22 -6.99
N ILE A 65 3.02 17.83 -5.72
CA ILE A 65 2.88 18.75 -4.58
C ILE A 65 4.00 19.80 -4.58
N THR A 66 5.23 19.36 -4.83
CA THR A 66 6.41 20.21 -4.66
C THR A 66 6.84 20.93 -5.94
N GLY A 67 6.39 20.45 -7.10
CA GLY A 67 6.86 20.89 -8.41
C GLY A 67 8.30 20.47 -8.73
N ILE A 68 8.89 19.55 -7.97
CA ILE A 68 10.28 19.11 -8.12
C ILE A 68 10.31 17.79 -8.90
N SER A 69 10.93 17.78 -10.08
CA SER A 69 10.99 16.59 -10.94
C SER A 69 11.93 15.49 -10.43
N ASN A 70 12.89 15.82 -9.57
CA ASN A 70 13.96 14.92 -9.15
C ASN A 70 13.75 14.31 -7.75
N VAL A 71 12.52 14.30 -7.23
CA VAL A 71 12.19 13.60 -5.98
C VAL A 71 12.26 12.10 -6.21
N LYS A 72 13.01 11.39 -5.37
CA LYS A 72 13.13 9.92 -5.44
C LYS A 72 12.79 9.25 -4.13
N VAL A 73 11.94 8.24 -4.18
CA VAL A 73 11.68 7.36 -3.03
C VAL A 73 12.68 6.21 -3.09
N LYS A 74 13.45 6.00 -2.02
CA LYS A 74 14.48 4.96 -1.94
C LYS A 74 14.30 4.11 -0.70
N PHE A 75 14.77 2.87 -0.78
CA PHE A 75 14.84 1.94 0.34
C PHE A 75 16.27 1.41 0.48
N ILE A 76 16.80 1.46 1.69
CA ILE A 76 18.02 0.73 2.07
C ILE A 76 17.70 -0.05 3.34
N LEU A 77 18.05 -1.34 3.38
CA LEU A 77 17.62 -2.29 4.41
C LEU A 77 17.81 -1.78 5.85
N ASN A 78 18.96 -1.17 6.17
CA ASN A 78 19.27 -0.67 7.51
C ASN A 78 18.73 0.75 7.81
N GLN A 79 18.21 1.45 6.81
CA GLN A 79 17.73 2.84 6.92
C GLN A 79 16.21 2.96 6.74
N GLY A 80 15.59 1.95 6.12
CA GLY A 80 14.19 1.99 5.70
C GLY A 80 13.99 2.86 4.47
N TYR A 81 12.76 3.34 4.31
CA TYR A 81 12.39 4.25 3.23
C TYR A 81 12.80 5.70 3.53
N PHE A 82 13.30 6.39 2.52
CA PHE A 82 13.63 7.81 2.59
C PHE A 82 13.42 8.48 1.23
N ILE A 83 13.35 9.81 1.26
CA ILE A 83 13.24 10.65 0.08
C ILE A 83 14.61 11.27 -0.20
N GLU A 84 15.07 11.08 -1.43
CA GLU A 84 16.27 11.74 -1.96
C GLU A 84 15.85 12.92 -2.83
N ILE A 85 16.38 14.09 -2.51
CA ILE A 85 16.24 15.34 -3.26
C ILE A 85 17.60 16.03 -3.34
N THR A 86 17.77 16.95 -4.30
CA THR A 86 19.04 17.68 -4.43
C THR A 86 19.13 18.80 -3.39
N ASN A 87 20.35 19.13 -2.94
CA ASN A 87 20.55 20.16 -1.91
C ASN A 87 19.91 21.51 -2.24
N LYS A 88 19.87 21.90 -3.52
CA LYS A 88 19.27 23.16 -3.96
C LYS A 88 17.73 23.17 -3.88
N ASP A 89 17.09 22.01 -3.84
CA ASP A 89 15.63 21.88 -3.88
C ASP A 89 15.03 21.68 -2.46
N ILE A 90 15.87 21.53 -1.42
CA ILE A 90 15.44 21.26 -0.03
C ILE A 90 14.48 22.32 0.48
N ASP A 91 14.86 23.60 0.39
CA ASP A 91 14.06 24.69 0.96
C ASP A 91 12.69 24.81 0.26
N GLN A 92 12.67 24.63 -1.08
CA GLN A 92 11.43 24.61 -1.85
C GLN A 92 10.55 23.41 -1.48
N PHE A 93 11.16 22.22 -1.36
CA PHE A 93 10.46 20.99 -1.01
C PHE A 93 9.75 21.14 0.34
N GLU A 94 10.45 21.62 1.37
CA GLU A 94 9.88 21.81 2.71
C GLU A 94 8.78 22.86 2.72
N SER A 95 8.98 24.00 2.06
CA SER A 95 7.95 25.04 1.95
C SER A 95 6.67 24.50 1.32
N LYS A 96 6.78 23.83 0.17
CA LYS A 96 5.62 23.32 -0.57
C LYS A 96 4.87 22.23 0.18
N LEU A 97 5.60 21.34 0.86
CA LEU A 97 5.00 20.30 1.66
C LEU A 97 4.24 20.87 2.87
N ASN A 98 4.81 21.88 3.53
CA ASN A 98 4.14 22.56 4.64
C ASN A 98 2.89 23.34 4.19
N ASP A 99 2.97 24.00 3.03
CA ASP A 99 1.80 24.66 2.42
C ASP A 99 0.70 23.64 2.12
N HIS A 100 1.05 22.48 1.54
CA HIS A 100 0.09 21.41 1.24
C HIS A 100 -0.56 20.86 2.51
N LYS A 101 0.21 20.60 3.58
CA LYS A 101 -0.30 20.16 4.88
C LYS A 101 -1.29 21.13 5.50
N THR A 102 -0.96 22.43 5.44
CA THR A 102 -1.81 23.48 5.99
C THR A 102 -3.16 23.53 5.26
N ASN A 103 -3.15 23.24 3.96
CA ASN A 103 -4.35 23.23 3.13
C ASN A 103 -5.11 21.88 3.17
N ASN A 104 -4.43 20.78 3.52
CA ASN A 104 -4.98 19.43 3.54
C ASN A 104 -4.61 18.70 4.84
N PRO A 105 -5.20 19.07 5.99
CA PRO A 105 -4.79 18.55 7.30
C PRO A 105 -5.08 17.04 7.49
N ASP A 106 -6.00 16.47 6.71
CA ASP A 106 -6.32 15.04 6.75
C ASP A 106 -5.38 14.19 5.89
N ASP A 107 -4.51 14.81 5.07
CA ASP A 107 -3.57 14.11 4.19
C ASP A 107 -2.27 13.72 4.92
N THR A 108 -2.34 12.58 5.60
CA THR A 108 -1.20 11.97 6.31
C THR A 108 -0.05 11.54 5.40
N LYS A 109 -0.24 11.42 4.07
CA LYS A 109 0.84 10.98 3.16
C LYS A 109 1.95 12.03 3.05
N SER A 110 1.64 13.28 3.34
CA SER A 110 2.60 14.38 3.33
C SER A 110 3.41 14.48 4.64
N ASP A 111 3.09 13.69 5.66
CA ASP A 111 3.73 13.72 6.99
C ASP A 111 5.12 13.08 7.03
N LEU A 112 6.05 13.72 6.33
CA LEU A 112 7.45 13.36 6.29
C LEU A 112 8.19 13.84 7.54
N ILE A 113 8.98 12.94 8.12
CA ILE A 113 9.86 13.22 9.27
C ILE A 113 11.28 13.43 8.75
N ARG A 114 11.84 14.62 9.01
CA ARG A 114 13.25 14.89 8.73
C ARG A 114 14.12 14.12 9.72
N ARG A 115 14.91 13.16 9.23
CA ARG A 115 15.96 12.50 10.01
C ARG A 115 17.30 13.12 9.70
N ASN A 116 17.96 13.70 10.70
CA ASN A 116 19.39 14.00 10.61
C ASN A 116 20.15 12.67 10.68
N THR A 117 20.56 12.14 9.54
CA THR A 117 21.56 11.06 9.54
C THR A 117 22.84 11.60 10.16
N LEU A 118 23.32 10.94 11.21
CA LEU A 118 24.56 11.30 11.90
C LEU A 118 25.70 11.44 10.86
N LYS A 119 26.49 12.51 11.01
CA LYS A 119 27.74 12.71 10.26
C LYS A 119 28.76 11.65 10.61
#